data_AF-A0A7S2I3X6-F1
#
_entry.id   AF-A0A7S2I3X6-F1
#
_cell.length_a   1.000
_cell.length_b   1.000
_cell.length_c   1.000
_cell.angle_alpha   90.00
_cell.angle_beta   90.00
_cell.angle_gamma   90.00
#
_symmetry.space_group_name_H-M   'P 1'
#
loop_
_entity.id
_entity.type
_entity.pdbx_description
1 polymer ?
#
loop_
_entity_poly.entity_id
_entity_poly.type
_entity_poly.pdbx_seq_one_letter_code
_entity_poly.pdbx_strand_id
1 'polypeptide(L)'
;RRDNNNRSADTFRRYSSEYRRSDSSSDDGSYRAGVTLESLASKLSESRYKNIVVVMGAGASVSAGIPDFRTPGTGLYDKMSHYNLPYPEAVFDLSYYRTNP
;
A
#
# COMPACT_ATOMS: atom_id res chain seq x y z
N ARG A 1 -25.39 30.27 3.31
CA ARG A 1 -24.90 29.30 2.29
C ARG A 1 -23.42 29.53 2.05
N ARG A 2 -22.58 29.13 3.00
CA ARG A 2 -21.13 28.99 2.87
C ARG A 2 -20.75 27.77 3.75
N ASP A 3 -19.60 27.18 3.46
CA ASP A 3 -18.86 26.29 4.37
C ASP A 3 -19.14 24.77 4.27
N ASN A 4 -18.79 24.16 3.12
CA ASN A 4 -18.62 22.69 3.04
C ASN A 4 -17.25 22.24 2.49
N ASN A 5 -16.35 23.17 2.13
CA ASN A 5 -15.08 22.83 1.48
C ASN A 5 -13.86 22.80 2.42
N ASN A 6 -14.03 23.13 3.72
CA ASN A 6 -12.92 23.18 4.69
C ASN A 6 -12.83 21.95 5.62
N ARG A 7 -13.82 21.05 5.61
CA ARG A 7 -13.83 19.90 6.54
C ARG A 7 -12.73 18.89 6.24
N SER A 8 -12.46 18.58 4.98
CA SER A 8 -11.46 17.56 4.61
C SER A 8 -10.02 17.99 4.90
N ALA A 9 -9.69 19.28 4.73
CA ALA A 9 -8.37 19.81 5.03
C ALA A 9 -8.10 19.84 6.55
N ASP A 10 -9.11 20.19 7.34
CA ASP A 10 -9.03 20.18 8.81
C ASP A 10 -8.94 18.75 9.36
N THR A 11 -9.66 17.80 8.76
CA THR A 11 -9.56 16.38 9.11
C THR A 11 -8.17 15.82 8.81
N PHE A 12 -7.60 16.14 7.63
CA PHE A 12 -6.25 15.70 7.27
C PHE A 12 -5.17 16.31 8.16
N ARG A 13 -5.29 17.61 8.51
CA ARG A 13 -4.39 18.26 9.48
C ARG A 13 -4.47 17.62 10.86
N ARG A 14 -5.67 17.29 11.34
CA ARG A 14 -5.83 16.60 12.63
C ARG A 14 -5.15 15.24 12.61
N TYR A 15 -5.40 14.43 11.59
CA TYR A 15 -4.78 13.11 11.44
C TYR A 15 -3.26 13.18 11.40
N SER A 16 -2.70 14.14 10.65
CA SER A 16 -1.25 14.38 10.60
C SER A 16 -0.68 14.84 11.95
N SER A 17 -1.41 15.68 12.70
CA SER A 17 -0.98 16.17 14.01
C SER A 17 -1.02 15.08 15.10
N GLU A 18 -2.00 14.16 15.03
CA GLU A 18 -2.10 13.03 15.95
C GLU A 18 -0.98 12.03 15.70
N TYR A 19 -0.65 11.75 14.43
CA TYR A 19 0.47 10.89 14.05
C TYR A 19 1.83 11.43 14.54
N ARG A 20 2.04 12.75 14.48
CA ARG A 20 3.25 13.40 14.99
C ARG A 20 3.39 13.33 16.52
N ARG A 21 2.28 13.29 17.26
CA ARG A 21 2.29 13.18 18.73
C ARG A 21 2.58 11.75 19.22
N SER A 22 2.23 10.74 18.42
CA SER A 22 2.53 9.34 18.74
C SER A 22 4.00 8.97 18.57
N ASP A 23 4.78 9.74 17.81
CA ASP A 23 6.17 9.41 17.42
C ASP A 23 7.23 10.12 18.30
N SER A 24 6.82 11.04 19.18
CA SER A 24 7.75 11.84 20.00
C SER A 24 8.04 11.26 21.40
N SER A 25 7.70 9.98 21.66
CA SER A 25 8.11 9.31 22.90
C SER A 25 9.37 8.51 22.65
N SER A 26 10.44 8.92 23.32
CA SER A 26 11.77 8.30 23.38
C SER A 26 11.71 6.77 23.32
N ASP A 27 12.45 6.22 22.36
CA ASP A 27 12.58 4.78 22.08
C ASP A 27 13.37 4.08 23.22
N ASP A 28 12.65 3.75 24.30
CA ASP A 28 13.03 2.71 25.24
C ASP A 28 12.44 1.40 24.71
N GLY A 29 13.31 0.50 24.24
CA GLY A 29 13.05 -0.72 23.45
C GLY A 29 12.11 -1.78 24.05
N SER A 30 11.13 -1.37 24.86
CA SER A 30 9.94 -2.13 25.18
C SER A 30 9.00 -2.14 23.97
N TYR A 31 8.87 -3.31 23.34
CA TYR A 31 7.79 -3.57 22.39
C TYR A 31 6.47 -3.21 23.07
N ARG A 32 5.85 -2.07 22.69
CA ARG A 32 4.45 -1.78 23.03
C ARG A 32 3.68 -3.02 22.62
N ALA A 33 3.01 -3.70 23.55
CA ALA A 33 2.25 -4.93 23.29
C ALA A 33 1.56 -4.82 21.92
N GLY A 34 2.16 -5.47 20.92
CA GLY A 34 1.97 -5.11 19.52
C GLY A 34 0.53 -5.35 19.12
N VAL A 35 0.01 -4.58 18.17
CA VAL A 35 -1.27 -4.90 17.56
C VAL A 35 -1.17 -6.30 16.96
N THR A 36 -1.88 -7.27 17.56
CA THR A 36 -1.96 -8.63 17.04
C THR A 36 -3.09 -8.74 16.02
N LEU A 37 -3.06 -9.78 15.19
CA LEU A 37 -4.12 -10.06 14.22
C LEU A 37 -5.46 -10.31 14.92
N GLU A 38 -5.45 -10.99 16.07
CA GLU A 38 -6.64 -11.29 16.88
C GLU A 38 -7.22 -10.00 17.47
N SER A 39 -6.36 -9.10 17.97
CA SER A 39 -6.80 -7.79 18.47
C SER A 39 -7.40 -6.94 17.35
N LEU A 40 -6.81 -6.98 16.15
CA LEU A 40 -7.33 -6.29 14.97
C LEU A 40 -8.69 -6.85 14.54
N ALA A 41 -8.81 -8.19 14.42
CA ALA A 41 -10.03 -8.88 14.05
C ALA A 41 -11.17 -8.60 15.04
N SER A 42 -10.89 -8.61 16.35
CA SER A 42 -11.86 -8.28 17.39
C SER A 42 -12.35 -6.83 17.26
N LYS A 43 -11.45 -5.88 17.01
CA LYS A 43 -11.84 -4.48 16.81
C LYS A 43 -12.65 -4.26 15.52
N LEU A 44 -12.35 -5.03 14.47
CA LEU A 44 -13.12 -5.03 13.22
C LEU A 44 -14.53 -5.59 13.44
N SER A 45 -14.66 -6.73 14.12
CA SER A 45 -15.96 -7.36 14.40
C SER A 45 -16.82 -6.51 15.34
N GLU A 46 -16.21 -5.84 16.32
CA GLU A 46 -16.84 -4.82 17.17
C GLU A 46 -17.18 -3.51 16.43
N SER A 47 -16.89 -3.43 15.12
CA SER A 47 -17.13 -2.26 14.28
C SER A 47 -16.47 -0.98 14.84
N ARG A 48 -15.32 -1.10 15.50
CA ARG A 48 -14.58 0.04 16.08
C ARG A 48 -14.00 0.96 15.02
N TYR A 49 -13.72 0.43 13.83
CA TYR A 49 -13.27 1.17 12.66
C TYR A 49 -14.46 1.41 11.73
N LYS A 50 -14.78 2.69 11.45
CA LYS A 50 -15.90 3.07 10.59
C LYS A 50 -15.51 3.39 9.16
N ASN A 51 -14.24 3.72 8.94
CA ASN A 51 -13.70 4.07 7.63
C ASN A 51 -12.46 3.21 7.40
N ILE A 52 -12.58 2.19 6.54
CA ILE A 52 -11.52 1.22 6.25
C ILE A 52 -11.13 1.39 4.79
N VAL A 53 -9.84 1.64 4.54
CA VAL A 53 -9.27 1.69 3.20
C VAL A 53 -8.36 0.49 3.04
N VAL A 54 -8.57 -0.27 1.96
CA VAL A 54 -7.71 -1.40 1.60
C VAL A 54 -6.87 -1.00 0.40
N VAL A 55 -5.56 -1.08 0.55
CA VAL A 55 -4.61 -0.92 -0.56
C VAL A 55 -4.09 -2.30 -0.92
N MET A 56 -4.27 -2.71 -2.18
CA MET A 56 -3.83 -4.00 -2.68
C MET A 56 -2.90 -3.84 -3.88
N GLY A 57 -2.03 -4.81 -4.09
CA GLY A 57 -1.17 -4.92 -5.27
C GLY A 57 -1.32 -6.28 -5.96
N ALA A 58 -0.46 -6.54 -6.94
CA ALA A 58 -0.51 -7.76 -7.76
C ALA A 58 -0.45 -9.07 -6.93
N GLY A 59 0.24 -9.06 -5.78
CA GLY A 59 0.35 -10.20 -4.87
C GLY A 59 -1.00 -10.81 -4.44
N ALA A 60 -2.05 -9.99 -4.35
CA ALA A 60 -3.39 -10.47 -4.00
C ALA A 60 -4.00 -11.42 -5.05
N SER A 61 -3.47 -11.42 -6.29
CA SER A 61 -3.95 -12.23 -7.41
C SER A 61 -3.06 -13.45 -7.72
N VAL A 62 -1.95 -13.64 -7.00
CA VAL A 62 -1.01 -14.75 -7.26
C VAL A 62 -1.66 -16.11 -7.05
N SER A 63 -2.51 -16.25 -6.03
CA SER A 63 -3.28 -17.48 -5.79
C SER A 63 -4.31 -17.79 -6.88
N ALA A 64 -4.70 -16.80 -7.68
CA ALA A 64 -5.56 -16.97 -8.85
C ALA A 64 -4.77 -17.32 -10.13
N GLY A 65 -3.45 -17.52 -10.04
CA GLY A 65 -2.59 -17.89 -11.17
C GLY A 65 -2.05 -16.71 -11.97
N ILE A 66 -2.33 -15.46 -11.57
CA ILE A 66 -1.77 -14.27 -12.20
C ILE A 66 -0.46 -13.92 -11.48
N PRO A 67 0.71 -14.00 -12.14
CA PRO A 67 1.98 -13.71 -11.50
C PRO A 67 2.03 -12.25 -11.03
N ASP A 68 2.71 -12.00 -9.91
CA ASP A 68 3.09 -10.64 -9.56
C ASP A 68 4.25 -10.16 -10.44
N PHE A 69 4.73 -8.94 -10.19
CA PHE A 69 5.80 -8.37 -11.00
C PHE A 69 7.20 -8.82 -10.56
N ARG A 70 7.42 -9.01 -9.25
CA ARG A 70 8.75 -8.92 -8.64
C ARG A 70 9.21 -10.18 -7.89
N THR A 71 8.39 -11.20 -7.77
CA THR A 71 8.81 -12.44 -7.09
C THR A 71 9.89 -13.14 -7.93
N PRO A 72 11.07 -13.48 -7.37
CA PRO A 72 12.10 -14.19 -8.11
C PRO A 72 11.61 -15.53 -8.66
N GLY A 73 11.96 -15.83 -9.92
CA GLY A 73 11.62 -17.05 -10.63
C GLY A 73 10.17 -17.17 -11.14
N THR A 74 9.20 -16.52 -10.50
CA THR A 74 7.77 -16.63 -10.88
C THR A 74 7.14 -15.31 -11.34
N GLY A 75 7.74 -14.19 -10.96
CA GLY A 75 7.30 -12.84 -11.28
C GLY A 75 7.50 -12.48 -12.74
N LEU A 76 6.73 -11.50 -13.19
CA LEU A 76 6.67 -11.08 -14.59
C LEU A 76 8.03 -10.58 -15.12
N TYR A 77 8.78 -9.83 -14.31
CA TYR A 77 10.09 -9.29 -14.73
C TYR A 77 11.11 -10.39 -15.01
N ASP A 78 11.18 -11.41 -14.16
CA ASP A 78 12.08 -12.55 -14.36
C ASP A 78 11.69 -13.35 -15.61
N LYS A 79 10.39 -13.56 -15.83
CA LYS A 79 9.86 -14.23 -17.03
C LYS A 79 10.13 -13.45 -18.32
N MET A 80 10.30 -12.14 -18.22
CA MET A 80 10.53 -11.26 -19.37
C MET A 80 12.01 -10.98 -19.66
N SER A 81 12.92 -11.54 -18.87
CA SER A 81 14.37 -11.34 -19.03
C SER A 81 14.90 -11.67 -20.44
N HIS A 82 14.21 -12.54 -21.18
CA HIS A 82 14.57 -12.92 -22.55
C HIS A 82 14.15 -11.90 -23.64
N TYR A 83 13.27 -10.94 -23.35
CA TYR A 83 12.78 -9.98 -24.35
C TYR A 83 13.74 -8.83 -24.63
N ASN A 84 14.98 -8.90 -24.12
CA ASN A 84 16.05 -7.93 -24.36
C ASN A 84 15.63 -6.47 -24.11
N LEU A 85 14.78 -6.28 -23.10
CA LEU A 85 14.31 -4.97 -22.66
C LEU A 85 15.47 -4.20 -22.02
N PRO A 86 15.52 -2.86 -22.19
CA PRO A 86 16.56 -2.05 -21.56
C PRO A 86 16.48 -2.08 -20.02
N TYR A 87 15.27 -2.28 -19.49
CA TYR A 87 14.96 -2.53 -18.08
C TYR A 87 13.58 -3.20 -18.00
N PRO A 88 13.24 -3.97 -16.95
CA PRO A 88 12.02 -4.77 -16.89
C PRO A 88 10.71 -3.96 -17.01
N GLU A 89 10.69 -2.74 -16.47
CA GLU A 89 9.53 -1.83 -16.54
C GLU A 89 9.27 -1.30 -17.95
N ALA A 90 10.22 -1.41 -18.89
CA ALA A 90 10.10 -0.81 -20.22
C ALA A 90 8.88 -1.31 -21.00
N VAL A 91 8.45 -2.56 -20.75
CA VAL A 91 7.22 -3.13 -21.33
C VAL A 91 5.95 -2.35 -20.94
N PHE A 92 6.00 -1.56 -19.87
CA PHE A 92 4.91 -0.69 -19.41
C PHE A 92 5.18 0.79 -19.64
N ASP A 93 6.33 1.16 -20.21
CA ASP A 93 6.64 2.54 -20.56
C ASP A 93 5.97 2.92 -21.89
N LEU A 94 5.18 4.00 -21.87
CA LEU A 94 4.42 4.45 -23.04
C LEU A 94 5.32 4.86 -24.22
N SER A 95 6.48 5.47 -23.94
CA SER A 95 7.43 5.90 -24.97
C SER A 95 8.12 4.70 -25.60
N TYR A 96 8.47 3.70 -24.78
CA TYR A 96 9.02 2.44 -25.26
C TYR A 96 8.02 1.70 -26.15
N TYR A 97 6.78 1.52 -25.68
CA TYR A 97 5.70 0.86 -26.42
C TYR A 97 5.41 1.52 -27.78
N ARG A 98 5.41 2.86 -27.84
CA ARG A 98 5.21 3.60 -29.11
C ARG A 98 6.27 3.31 -30.16
N THR A 99 7.47 2.93 -29.74
CA THR A 99 8.61 2.64 -30.63
C THR A 99 8.74 1.13 -30.88
N ASN A 100 8.37 0.31 -29.91
CA ASN A 100 8.45 -1.15 -29.93
C ASN A 100 7.16 -1.74 -29.31
N PRO A 101 6.08 -1.85 -30.09
CA PRO A 101 4.77 -2.30 -29.61
C PRO A 101 4.70 -3.82 -29.36
#